data_AF-E9FQ96-F1
#
_entry.id   AF-E9FQ96-F1
#
_cell.length_a   1.000
_cell.length_b   1.000
_cell.length_c   1.000
_cell.angle_alpha   90.00
_cell.angle_beta   90.00
_cell.angle_gamma   90.00
#
_symmetry.space_group_name_H-M   'P 1'
#
loop_
_entity.id
_entity.type
_entity.pdbx_description
1 polymer ?
#
loop_
_entity_poly.entity_id
_entity_poly.type
_entity_poly.pdbx_seq_one_letter_code
_entity_poly.pdbx_strand_id
1 'polypeptide(L)' 'MSFFQYLVDKLGVPVIGLFVFGKAIHAWREGKTWGIFVAILTGALILWFLLSPETVLRAPKFLFDKFLEIFN' A
#
# COMPACT_ATOMS: atom_id res chain seq x y z
N MET A 1 17.09 14.60 5.10
CA MET A 1 15.91 14.06 4.39
C MET A 1 16.15 14.23 2.90
N SER A 2 16.11 13.15 2.13
CA SER A 2 16.42 13.21 0.69
C SER A 2 15.23 13.83 -0.07
N PHE A 3 15.51 14.55 -1.17
CA PHE A 3 14.50 15.15 -2.05
C PHE A 3 13.36 14.18 -2.42
N PHE A 4 13.66 12.88 -2.49
CA PHE A 4 12.67 11.83 -2.68
C PHE A 4 11.63 11.74 -1.55
N GLN A 5 12.05 11.76 -0.27
CA GLN A 5 11.12 11.77 0.87
C GLN A 5 10.22 13.02 0.84
N TYR A 6 10.77 14.17 0.46
CA TYR A 6 9.98 15.39 0.30
C TYR A 6 8.91 15.28 -0.79
N LEU A 7 9.25 14.71 -1.96
CA LEU A 7 8.28 14.45 -3.03
C LEU A 7 7.22 13.41 -2.62
N VAL A 8 7.62 12.37 -1.91
CA VAL A 8 6.71 11.36 -1.35
C VAL A 8 5.70 12.00 -0.39
N ASP A 9 6.17 12.81 0.56
CA ASP A 9 5.28 13.42 1.56
C ASP A 9 4.35 14.47 0.96
N LYS A 10 4.84 15.25 -0.01
CA LYS A 10 4.08 16.37 -0.59
C LYS A 10 3.19 15.97 -1.76
N LEU A 11 3.54 14.93 -2.51
CA LEU A 11 2.83 14.52 -3.72
C LEU A 11 2.37 13.07 -3.65
N GLY A 12 3.21 12.15 -3.19
CA GLY A 12 2.89 10.72 -3.10
C GLY A 12 1.74 10.43 -2.15
N VAL A 13 1.84 10.85 -0.88
CA VAL A 13 0.83 10.61 0.15
C VAL A 13 -0.55 11.20 -0.24
N PRO A 14 -0.65 12.47 -0.69
CA PRO A 14 -1.93 13.02 -1.14
C PRO A 14 -2.54 12.30 -2.35
N VAL A 15 -1.73 11.94 -3.35
CA VAL A 15 -2.21 11.22 -4.55
C VAL A 15 -2.74 9.84 -4.18
N ILE A 16 -2.08 9.12 -3.29
CA ILE A 16 -2.56 7.82 -2.79
C ILE A 16 -3.85 7.99 -2.00
N GLY A 17 -3.92 9.01 -1.14
CA GLY A 17 -5.14 9.34 -0.40
C GLY A 17 -6.34 9.54 -1.34
N LEU A 18 -6.16 10.33 -2.40
CA LEU A 18 -7.20 10.55 -3.43
C LEU A 18 -7.56 9.26 -4.18
N PHE A 19 -6.57 8.43 -4.51
CA PHE A 19 -6.79 7.16 -5.19
C PHE A 19 -7.61 6.18 -4.33
N VAL A 20 -7.21 5.99 -3.08
CA VAL A 20 -7.92 5.12 -2.12
C VAL A 20 -9.33 5.62 -1.89
N PHE A 21 -9.49 6.93 -1.68
CA PHE A 21 -10.78 7.55 -1.44
C PHE A 21 -11.71 7.40 -2.65
N GLY A 22 -11.22 7.66 -3.86
CA GLY A 22 -12.00 7.48 -5.09
C GLY A 22 -12.43 6.02 -5.31
N LYS A 23 -11.53 5.06 -5.08
CA LYS A 23 -11.84 3.63 -5.18
C LYS A 23 -12.82 3.16 -4.10
N ALA A 24 -12.66 3.64 -2.87
CA ALA A 24 -13.56 3.32 -1.77
C ALA A 24 -14.98 3.86 -2.03
N ILE A 25 -15.12 5.11 -2.49
CA ILE A 25 -16.41 5.69 -2.88
C ILE A 25 -17.06 4.90 -4.03
N HIS A 26 -16.26 4.55 -5.03
CA HIS A 26 -16.77 3.79 -6.17
C HIS A 26 -17.26 2.39 -5.74
N ALA A 27 -16.47 1.69 -4.93
CA ALA A 27 -16.84 0.38 -4.39
C ALA A 27 -18.06 0.46 -3.45
N TRP A 28 -18.19 1.54 -2.66
CA TRP A 28 -19.38 1.82 -1.86
C TRP A 28 -20.62 1.99 -2.74
N ARG A 29 -20.51 2.77 -3.83
CA ARG A 29 -21.61 2.99 -4.77
C ARG A 29 -22.08 1.69 -5.45
N GLU A 30 -21.16 0.75 -5.68
CA GLU A 30 -21.48 -0.56 -6.27
C GLU A 30 -21.94 -1.61 -5.25
N GLY A 31 -22.01 -1.28 -3.95
CA GLY A 31 -22.33 -2.24 -2.90
C GLY A 31 -21.26 -3.31 -2.69
N LYS A 32 -20.06 -3.12 -3.25
CA LYS A 32 -18.94 -4.05 -3.16
C LYS A 32 -18.07 -3.69 -1.97
N THR A 33 -18.54 -4.02 -0.77
CA THR A 33 -17.81 -3.77 0.49
C THR A 33 -16.39 -4.36 0.47
N TRP A 34 -16.21 -5.50 -0.21
CA TRP A 34 -14.90 -6.10 -0.43
C TRP A 34 -13.93 -5.20 -1.22
N GLY A 35 -14.45 -4.43 -2.18
CA GLY A 35 -13.64 -3.48 -2.95
C GLY A 35 -13.09 -2.33 -2.11
N ILE A 36 -13.79 -1.94 -1.04
CA ILE A 36 -13.33 -0.92 -0.09
C ILE A 36 -12.15 -1.46 0.72
N PHE A 37 -12.28 -2.69 1.23
CA PHE A 37 -11.23 -3.36 1.98
C PHE A 37 -9.95 -3.48 1.13
N VAL A 38 -10.08 -3.95 -0.11
CA VAL A 38 -8.95 -4.06 -1.05
C VAL A 38 -8.34 -2.69 -1.38
N ALA A 39 -9.16 -1.64 -1.55
CA ALA A 39 -8.65 -0.29 -1.81
C ALA A 39 -7.81 0.25 -0.64
N ILE A 40 -8.28 0.06 0.60
CA ILE A 40 -7.55 0.46 1.81
C ILE A 40 -6.25 -0.32 1.96
N LEU A 41 -6.29 -1.65 1.79
CA LEU A 41 -5.11 -2.51 1.81
C LEU A 41 -4.06 -2.09 0.78
N THR A 42 -4.51 -1.84 -0.45
CA THR A 42 -3.64 -1.40 -1.54
C THR A 42 -3.00 -0.05 -1.22
N GLY A 43 -3.77 0.92 -0.72
CA GLY A 43 -3.24 2.22 -0.30
C GLY A 43 -2.22 2.13 0.82
N ALA A 44 -2.50 1.31 1.84
CA ALA A 44 -1.60 1.06 2.95
C ALA A 44 -0.27 0.42 2.50
N LEU A 45 -0.33 -0.52 1.55
CA LEU A 45 0.85 -1.17 0.95
C LEU A 45 1.71 -0.18 0.17
N ILE A 46 1.09 0.68 -0.64
CA ILE A 46 1.81 1.70 -1.41
C ILE A 46 2.43 2.73 -0.45
N LEU A 47 1.71 3.18 0.59
CA LEU A 47 2.24 4.08 1.60
C LEU A 47 3.43 3.46 2.34
N TRP A 48 3.33 2.19 2.73
CA TRP A 48 4.43 1.48 3.38
C TRP A 48 5.66 1.38 2.47
N PHE A 49 5.47 1.10 1.18
CA PHE A 49 6.55 1.11 0.18
C PHE A 49 7.20 2.48 0.04
N LEU A 50 6.42 3.57 -0.02
CA LEU A 50 6.96 4.92 -0.17
C LEU A 50 7.69 5.42 1.08
N LEU A 51 7.20 5.06 2.27
CA LEU A 51 7.80 5.47 3.55
C LEU A 51 9.04 4.65 3.91
N SER A 52 9.12 3.39 3.47
CA SER A 52 10.21 2.48 3.84
C SER A 52 10.54 1.51 2.70
N PRO A 53 11.03 2.02 1.56
CA PRO A 53 11.28 1.22 0.36
C PRO A 53 12.31 0.13 0.60
N GLU A 54 13.37 0.37 1.38
CA GLU A 54 14.34 -0.67 1.74
C GLU A 54 13.72 -1.85 2.50
N THR A 55 12.67 -1.61 3.29
CA THR A 55 12.00 -2.66 4.06
C THR A 55 11.13 -3.51 3.14
N VAL A 56 10.41 -2.87 2.22
CA VAL A 56 9.55 -3.59 1.26
C VAL A 56 10.36 -4.29 0.17
N LEU A 57 11.49 -3.75 -0.26
CA LEU A 57 12.38 -4.40 -1.22
C LEU A 57 13.12 -5.60 -0.62
N ARG A 58 13.32 -5.63 0.72
CA ARG A 58 13.88 -6.79 1.45
C ARG A 58 12.82 -7.77 1.95
N ALA A 59 11.55 -7.33 2.02
CA ALA A 59 10.42 -8.15 2.41
C ALA A 59 10.19 -9.43 1.60
N PRO A 60 10.52 -9.54 0.29
CA PRO A 60 10.28 -10.77 -0.46
C PRO A 60 11.04 -11.95 0.13
N LYS A 61 12.27 -11.73 0.62
CA LYS A 61 13.06 -12.79 1.26
C LYS A 61 12.42 -13.26 2.56
N PHE A 62 12.04 -12.33 3.44
CA PHE A 62 11.37 -12.64 4.71
C PHE A 62 9.99 -13.30 4.54
N LEU A 63 9.20 -12.81 3.59
CA LEU A 63 7.88 -13.37 3.29
C LEU A 63 7.98 -14.75 2.64
N PHE A 64 8.97 -14.97 1.78
CA PHE A 64 9.23 -16.28 1.17
C PHE A 64 9.74 -17.28 2.19
N ASP A 65 10.65 -16.88 3.08
CA ASP A 65 11.13 -17.72 4.19
C ASP A 65 9.98 -18.11 5.12
N LYS A 66 9.11 -17.15 5.51
CA LYS A 66 7.90 -17.44 6.30
C LYS A 66 6.87 -18.29 5.55
N PHE A 67 6.74 -18.11 4.25
CA PHE A 67 5.86 -18.93 3.43
C PHE A 67 6.35 -20.37 3.41
N LEU A 68 7.65 -20.60 3.14
CA LEU A 68 8.25 -21.93 3.21
C LEU A 68 8.12 -22.56 4.60
N GLU A 69 8.21 -21.77 5.66
CA GLU A 69 8.05 -22.22 7.07
C GLU A 69 6.62 -22.71 7.38
N ILE A 70 5.60 -22.25 6.66
CA ILE A 70 4.20 -22.72 6.81
C ILE A 70 3.96 -24.03 6.04
N PHE A 71 4.75 -24.31 5.01
CA PHE A 71 4.62 -25.50 4.15
C PHE A 71 5.56 -26.65 4.53
N ASN A 72 6.40 -26.47 5.56
CA ASN A 72 7.32 -27.46 6.11
C ASN A 72 6.81 -27.97 7.46
#